data_AF-A0A9P0P7N6-F1
#
_entry.id   AF-A0A9P0P7N6-F1
#
_cell.length_a   1.000
_cell.length_b   1.000
_cell.length_c   1.000
_cell.angle_alpha   90.00
_cell.angle_beta   90.00
_cell.angle_gamma   90.00
#
_symmetry.space_group_name_H-M   'P 1'
#
loop_
_entity.id
_entity.type
_entity.pdbx_description
1 polymer ?
#
loop_
_entity_poly.entity_id
_entity_poly.type
_entity_poly.pdbx_seq_one_letter_code
_entity_poly.pdbx_strand_id
1 'polypeptide(L)'
;MARLMDLKIADLQRELEERECDTAGKNAELQERLRKAPIEEGEDPDIFIFTGAGDIGLMLQNLSTKLENRLVENCENLEGKTKV
;
A
#
# COMPACT_ATOMS: atom_id res chain seq x y z
N MET A 1 8.85 3.06 -1.86
CA MET A 1 7.84 4.15 -2.01
C MET A 1 8.18 5.01 -3.23
N ALA A 2 7.34 5.06 -4.27
CA ALA A 2 7.62 5.79 -5.52
C ALA A 2 6.46 6.75 -5.87
N ARG A 3 6.78 7.94 -6.41
CA ARG A 3 5.76 8.88 -6.92
C ARG A 3 5.41 8.53 -8.36
N LEU A 4 4.25 9.02 -8.83
CA LEU A 4 3.77 8.78 -10.20
C LEU A 4 4.83 9.09 -11.28
N MET A 5 5.55 10.21 -11.11
CA MET A 5 6.61 10.63 -12.04
C MET A 5 7.84 9.72 -12.02
N ASP A 6 8.05 9.01 -10.92
CA ASP A 6 9.19 8.11 -10.69
C ASP A 6 8.85 6.65 -11.08
N LEU A 7 7.60 6.36 -11.43
CA LEU A 7 7.16 5.03 -11.85
C LEU A 7 7.62 4.68 -13.27
N LYS A 8 8.06 3.44 -13.43
CA LYS A 8 8.36 2.87 -14.74
C LYS A 8 7.06 2.58 -15.49
N ILE A 9 7.15 2.47 -16.82
CA ILE A 9 6.00 2.13 -17.68
C ILE A 9 5.27 0.88 -17.18
N ALA A 10 6.02 -0.17 -16.79
CA ALA A 10 5.43 -1.40 -16.26
C ALA A 10 4.62 -1.17 -14.98
N ASP A 11 5.11 -0.32 -14.06
CA ASP A 11 4.38 0.02 -12.84
C ASP A 11 3.16 0.90 -13.17
N LEU A 12 3.30 1.89 -14.06
CA LEU A 12 2.17 2.70 -14.52
C LEU A 12 1.05 1.85 -15.15
N GLN A 13 1.42 0.84 -15.95
CA GLN A 13 0.46 -0.08 -16.57
C GLN A 13 -0.24 -0.95 -15.52
N ARG A 14 0.50 -1.50 -14.55
CA ARG A 14 -0.09 -2.28 -13.46
C ARG A 14 -1.12 -1.45 -12.67
N GLU A 15 -0.77 -0.23 -12.31
CA GLU A 15 -1.67 0.65 -11.55
C GLU A 15 -2.91 1.04 -12.35
N LEU A 16 -2.80 1.18 -13.67
CA LEU A 16 -3.95 1.38 -14.56
C LEU A 16 -4.80 0.11 -14.67
N GLU A 17 -4.19 -1.06 -14.75
CA GLU A 17 -4.87 -2.36 -14.81
C GLU A 17 -5.66 -2.64 -13.53
N GLU A 18 -5.09 -2.36 -12.35
CA GLU A 18 -5.78 -2.46 -11.05
C GLU A 18 -7.00 -1.53 -10.95
N ARG A 19 -7.01 -0.45 -11.72
CA ARG A 19 -8.10 0.53 -11.80
C ARG A 19 -8.98 0.33 -13.04
N GLU A 20 -8.84 -0.81 -13.72
CA GLU A 20 -9.58 -1.18 -14.93
C GLU A 20 -9.53 -0.10 -16.03
N CYS A 21 -8.40 0.62 -16.11
CA CYS A 21 -8.14 1.68 -17.07
C CYS A 21 -7.26 1.17 -18.23
N ASP A 22 -7.30 1.90 -19.35
CA ASP A 22 -6.49 1.57 -20.53
C ASP A 22 -4.98 1.63 -20.22
N THR A 23 -4.24 0.57 -20.57
CA THR A 23 -2.80 0.43 -20.35
C THR A 23 -1.96 0.68 -21.61
N ALA A 24 -2.61 1.02 -22.73
CA ALA A 24 -1.95 1.39 -23.97
C ALA A 24 -1.49 2.86 -23.95
N GLY A 25 -0.32 3.11 -24.53
CA GLY A 25 0.22 4.45 -24.71
C GLY A 25 1.69 4.60 -24.29
N LYS A 26 2.20 5.81 -24.43
CA LYS A 26 3.54 6.21 -23.98
C LYS A 26 3.51 6.56 -22.49
N ASN A 27 4.68 6.58 -21.85
CA ASN A 27 4.82 6.87 -20.41
C ASN A 27 4.02 8.11 -19.97
N ALA A 28 4.12 9.23 -20.70
CA ALA A 28 3.39 10.46 -20.39
C ALA A 28 1.86 10.31 -20.46
N GLU A 29 1.36 9.53 -21.42
CA GLU A 29 -0.08 9.25 -21.57
C GLU A 29 -0.59 8.37 -20.42
N LEU A 30 0.20 7.37 -20.01
CA LEU A 30 -0.13 6.51 -18.86
C LEU A 30 -0.11 7.31 -17.54
N GLN A 31 0.85 8.23 -17.37
CA GLN A 31 0.90 9.12 -16.22
C GLN A 31 -0.30 10.08 -16.18
N GLU A 32 -0.64 10.71 -17.30
CA GLU A 32 -1.80 11.59 -17.38
C GLU A 32 -3.11 10.83 -17.11
N ARG A 33 -3.21 9.58 -17.59
CA ARG A 33 -4.36 8.72 -17.32
C ARG A 33 -4.45 8.34 -15.85
N LEU A 34 -3.35 7.98 -15.20
CA LEU A 34 -3.33 7.75 -13.75
C LEU A 34 -3.65 9.00 -12.94
N ARG A 35 -3.23 10.19 -13.39
CA ARG A 35 -3.63 11.46 -12.76
C ARG A 35 -5.14 11.72 -12.81
N LYS A 36 -5.79 11.27 -13.89
CA LYS A 36 -7.23 11.46 -14.12
C LYS A 36 -8.07 10.29 -13.62
N ALA A 37 -7.45 9.15 -13.35
CA ALA A 37 -8.13 7.99 -12.80
C ALA A 37 -8.60 8.33 -11.36
N PRO A 38 -9.80 7.90 -10.96
CA PRO A 38 -10.24 8.05 -9.59
C PRO A 38 -9.29 7.27 -8.67
N ILE A 39 -8.61 7.99 -7.79
CA ILE A 39 -7.91 7.40 -6.64
C ILE A 39 -8.97 7.13 -5.57
N GLU A 40 -8.68 6.27 -4.59
CA GLU A 40 -9.50 6.16 -3.38
C GLU A 40 -9.88 7.57 -2.89
N GLU A 41 -11.16 7.72 -2.51
CA GLU A 41 -11.84 9.02 -2.39
C GLU A 41 -11.04 10.02 -1.53
N GLY A 42 -10.45 11.05 -2.17
CA GLY A 42 -9.81 12.19 -1.49
C GLY A 42 -8.28 12.32 -1.62
N GLU A 43 -7.59 11.49 -2.40
CA GLU A 43 -6.14 11.59 -2.56
C GLU A 43 -5.68 12.45 -3.78
N ASP A 44 -4.60 13.22 -3.59
CA ASP A 44 -3.97 14.03 -4.64
C ASP A 44 -3.04 13.16 -5.52
N PRO A 45 -3.29 13.04 -6.84
CA PRO A 45 -2.52 12.18 -7.74
C PRO A 45 -1.03 12.53 -7.87
N ASP A 46 -0.66 13.79 -7.62
CA ASP A 46 0.74 14.23 -7.70
C ASP A 46 1.51 13.99 -6.38
N ILE A 47 0.78 13.70 -5.30
CA ILE A 47 1.32 13.40 -3.97
C ILE A 47 1.17 11.90 -3.64
N PHE A 48 0.25 11.20 -4.31
CA PHE A 48 -0.03 9.79 -4.09
C PHE A 48 1.26 8.96 -4.22
N ILE A 49 1.62 8.30 -3.12
CA ILE A 49 2.79 7.43 -3.06
C ILE A 49 2.32 6.06 -3.51
N PHE A 50 2.64 5.72 -4.75
CA PHE A 50 2.54 4.36 -5.23
C PHE A 50 3.52 3.52 -4.43
N THR A 51 2.98 2.80 -3.48
CA THR A 51 3.67 1.70 -2.85
C THR A 51 3.65 0.59 -3.86
N GLY A 52 4.66 0.61 -4.76
CA GLY A 52 5.00 -0.58 -5.52
C GLY A 52 4.96 -1.74 -4.54
N ALA A 53 4.33 -2.83 -4.96
CA ALA A 53 3.85 -3.94 -4.13
C ALA A 53 4.87 -4.55 -3.13
N GLY A 54 6.12 -4.06 -3.10
CA GLY A 54 7.16 -4.41 -2.15
C GLY A 54 7.14 -3.73 -0.77
N ASP A 55 6.55 -2.54 -0.55
CA ASP A 55 6.83 -1.78 0.72
C ASP A 55 5.64 -1.49 1.66
N ILE A 56 4.38 -1.54 1.23
CA ILE A 56 3.24 -1.50 2.18
C ILE A 56 3.11 -2.82 2.94
N GLY A 57 3.39 -3.95 2.27
CA GLY A 57 3.36 -5.27 2.88
C GLY A 57 4.37 -5.43 4.02
N LEU A 58 5.53 -4.79 3.90
CA LEU A 58 6.58 -4.83 4.93
C LEU A 58 6.17 -4.08 6.21
N MET A 59 5.50 -2.93 6.07
CA MET A 59 4.99 -2.21 7.24
C MET A 59 3.77 -2.89 7.87
N LEU A 60 2.89 -3.50 7.07
CA LEU A 60 1.77 -4.31 7.58
C LEU A 60 2.27 -5.55 8.33
N GLN A 61 3.29 -6.26 7.82
CA GLN A 61 3.95 -7.36 8.54
C GLN A 61 4.53 -6.90 9.88
N ASN A 62 5.25 -5.78 9.89
CA ASN A 62 5.86 -5.26 11.12
C ASN A 62 4.79 -4.91 12.17
N LEU A 63 3.65 -4.38 11.75
CA LEU A 63 2.55 -4.06 12.66
C LEU A 63 1.84 -5.33 13.15
N SER A 64 1.64 -6.33 12.30
CA SER A 64 1.03 -7.61 12.66
C SER A 64 1.84 -8.36 13.71
N THR A 65 3.15 -8.52 13.47
CA THR A 65 4.07 -9.17 14.42
C THR A 65 4.08 -8.45 15.77
N LYS A 66 4.00 -7.11 15.76
CA LYS A 66 3.95 -6.32 16.99
C LYS A 66 2.66 -6.52 17.78
N LEU A 67 1.54 -6.78 17.10
CA LEU A 67 0.26 -7.09 17.75
C LEU A 67 0.26 -8.49 18.36
N GLU A 68 0.82 -9.49 17.67
CA GLU A 68 0.91 -10.87 18.16
C GLU A 68 1.75 -10.96 19.43
N ASN A 69 2.90 -10.30 19.47
CA ASN A 69 3.75 -10.27 20.66
C ASN A 69 3.03 -9.65 21.86
N ARG A 70 2.27 -8.56 21.65
CA ARG A 70 1.47 -7.95 22.73
C ARG A 70 0.33 -8.85 23.20
N LEU A 71 -0.24 -9.69 22.34
CA LEU A 71 -1.24 -10.67 22.75
C LEU A 71 -0.63 -11.76 23.62
N VAL A 72 0.55 -12.27 23.27
CA VAL A 72 1.29 -13.27 24.07
C VAL A 72 1.60 -12.73 25.47
N GLU A 73 2.17 -11.52 25.54
CA GLU A 73 2.46 -10.86 26.83
C GLU A 73 1.19 -10.69 27.69
N ASN A 74 0.04 -10.40 27.07
CA ASN A 74 -1.21 -10.26 27.81
C ASN A 74 -1.75 -11.60 28.32
N CYS A 75 -1.62 -12.70 27.56
CA CYS A 75 -2.07 -14.03 27.98
C CYS A 75 -1.28 -14.55 29.20
N GLU A 76 0.05 -14.41 29.18
CA GLU A 76 0.92 -14.81 30.29
C GLU A 76 0.57 -14.04 31.58
N ASN A 77 0.24 -12.75 31.43
CA ASN A 77 -0.18 -11.90 32.55
C ASN A 77 -1.56 -12.26 33.13
N LEU A 78 -2.45 -12.89 32.34
CA LEU A 78 -3.75 -13.38 32.83
C LEU A 78 -3.63 -14.70 33.58
N GLU A 79 -2.75 -15.62 33.15
CA GLU A 79 -2.49 -16.86 33.87
C GLU A 79 -1.85 -16.63 35.25
N GLY A 80 -0.99 -15.60 35.38
CA GLY A 80 -0.43 -15.19 36.66
C GLY A 80 -1.47 -14.60 37.64
N LYS A 81 -2.54 -13.97 37.13
CA LYS A 81 -3.60 -13.35 37.94
C LYS A 81 -4.72 -14.32 38.35
N THR A 82 -4.82 -15.48 37.71
CA THR A 82 -5.87 -16.49 38.00
C THR A 82 -5.44 -17.47 39.11
N LYS A 83 -4.20 -17.38 39.61
CA LYS A 83 -3.70 -18.15 40.76
C LYS A 83 -3.78 -17.35 42.08
N VAL A 84 -4.97 -16.85 42.41
CA VAL A 84 -5.31 -16.36 43.76
C VAL A 84 -6.38 -17.28 44.35
#